data_AF-Q5BYU7-F1
#
_entry.id   AF-Q5BYU7-F1
#
_cell.length_a   1.000
_cell.length_b   1.000
_cell.length_c   1.000
_cell.angle_alpha   90.00
_cell.angle_beta   90.00
_cell.angle_gamma   90.00
#
_symmetry.space_group_name_H-M   'P 1'
#
loop_
_entity.id
_entity.type
_entity.pdbx_description
1 polymer ?
#
loop_
_entity_poly.entity_id
_entity_poly.type
_entity_poly.pdbx_seq_one_letter_code
_entity_poly.pdbx_strand_id
1 'polypeptide(L)'
;TVQFSSQGLRTGKLEDLVQKEPLEMHNTVAELMIFANHWVARRCVEFYPGQTCLRRHPPPRPEFFDEVKRCVASRGFILETNSNLSLSNSLNKAVDPNDPEVNKVVRQLVTRTMTNALYFSTGSSNMTLDQFSHYGLALNLYTHFTSPIRRYADIIVHRLLLASLGEFRSIATTQMNLLQRLLN
;
A
#
# COMPACT_ATOMS: atom_id res chain seq x y z
N THR A 1 -4.98 8.54 -19.00
CA THR A 1 -3.86 8.53 -19.95
C THR A 1 -3.95 9.78 -20.79
N VAL A 2 -2.89 10.58 -20.79
CA VAL A 2 -2.83 11.81 -21.58
C VAL A 2 -2.63 11.43 -23.05
N GLN A 3 -3.47 11.94 -23.94
CA GLN A 3 -3.23 11.91 -25.37
C GLN A 3 -2.56 13.23 -25.80
N PHE A 4 -1.52 13.11 -26.62
CA PHE A 4 -0.76 14.25 -27.13
C PHE A 4 -1.07 14.43 -28.61
N SER A 5 -1.35 15.68 -28.99
CA SER A 5 -1.75 16.11 -30.35
C SER A 5 -0.80 15.73 -31.49
N SER A 6 0.45 15.39 -31.19
CA SER A 6 1.38 14.86 -32.20
C SER A 6 2.43 13.96 -31.54
N GLN A 7 2.46 12.69 -31.94
CA GLN A 7 3.47 11.73 -31.43
C GLN A 7 4.89 12.04 -31.94
N GLY A 8 5.03 12.83 -33.01
CA GLY A 8 6.32 13.18 -33.63
C GLY A 8 6.89 14.56 -33.24
N LEU A 9 6.08 15.50 -32.75
CA LEU A 9 6.51 16.85 -32.38
C LEU A 9 6.24 17.07 -30.88
N ARG A 10 7.30 17.09 -30.05
CA ARG A 10 7.17 17.26 -28.60
C ARG A 10 6.83 18.72 -28.23
N THR A 11 5.62 19.15 -28.54
CA THR A 11 5.09 20.49 -28.16
C THR A 11 4.57 20.53 -26.72
N GLY A 12 4.30 19.36 -26.11
CA GLY A 12 3.73 19.25 -24.77
C GLY A 12 2.25 19.64 -24.68
N LYS A 13 1.60 19.96 -25.81
CA LYS A 13 0.19 20.34 -25.84
C LYS A 13 -0.72 19.12 -25.66
N LEU A 14 -1.50 19.16 -24.59
CA LEU A 14 -2.51 18.15 -24.26
C LEU A 14 -3.64 18.20 -25.28
N GLU A 15 -4.07 17.03 -25.75
CA GLU A 15 -5.24 16.90 -26.62
C GLU A 15 -6.44 16.40 -25.84
N ASP A 16 -6.26 15.32 -25.07
CA ASP A 16 -7.35 14.71 -24.31
C ASP A 16 -6.86 13.99 -23.03
N LEU A 17 -7.79 13.79 -22.10
CA LEU A 17 -7.64 13.07 -20.85
C LEU A 17 -8.58 11.87 -20.82
N VAL A 18 -8.07 10.71 -21.24
CA VAL A 18 -8.86 9.47 -21.31
C VAL A 18 -8.68 8.66 -20.02
N GLN A 19 -9.74 8.06 -19.48
CA GLN A 19 -9.61 7.15 -18.35
C GLN A 19 -8.82 5.89 -18.76
N LYS A 20 -7.93 5.40 -17.89
CA LYS A 20 -7.21 4.16 -18.16
C LYS A 20 -8.13 2.98 -17.85
N GLU A 21 -8.42 2.16 -18.85
CA GLU A 21 -9.19 0.93 -18.68
C GLU A 21 -8.45 -0.07 -17.78
N PRO A 22 -9.12 -0.61 -16.74
CA PRO A 22 -8.56 -1.66 -15.92
C PRO A 22 -8.55 -2.99 -16.68
N LEU A 23 -7.36 -3.57 -16.86
CA LEU A 23 -7.17 -4.92 -17.38
C LEU A 23 -7.02 -5.91 -16.23
N GLU A 24 -7.45 -7.16 -16.43
CA GLU A 24 -7.30 -8.24 -15.46
C GLU A 24 -5.85 -8.38 -14.95
N MET A 25 -4.88 -8.27 -15.86
CA MET A 25 -3.44 -8.31 -15.53
C MET A 25 -3.04 -7.29 -14.46
N HIS A 26 -3.65 -6.09 -14.44
CA HIS A 26 -3.33 -5.10 -13.41
C HIS A 26 -3.72 -5.62 -12.00
N ASN A 27 -4.85 -6.32 -11.89
CA ASN A 27 -5.30 -6.90 -10.63
C ASN A 27 -4.40 -8.07 -10.22
N THR A 28 -4.06 -8.97 -11.16
CA THR A 28 -3.15 -10.08 -10.90
C THR A 28 -1.80 -9.59 -10.39
N VAL A 29 -1.22 -8.59 -11.04
CA VAL A 29 0.06 -7.99 -10.61
C VAL A 29 -0.07 -7.34 -9.24
N ALA A 30 -1.17 -6.63 -8.97
CA ALA A 30 -1.41 -6.01 -7.68
C ALA A 30 -1.44 -7.04 -6.53
N GLU A 31 -2.17 -8.15 -6.71
CA GLU A 31 -2.27 -9.22 -5.71
C GLU A 31 -0.91 -9.91 -5.47
N LEU A 32 -0.16 -10.21 -6.52
CA LEU A 32 1.19 -10.77 -6.41
C LEU A 32 2.14 -9.81 -5.65
N MET A 33 2.03 -8.51 -5.92
CA MET A 33 2.82 -7.50 -5.22
C MET A 33 2.46 -7.42 -3.74
N ILE A 34 1.17 -7.46 -3.39
CA ILE A 34 0.70 -7.47 -2.00
C ILE A 34 1.23 -8.71 -1.28
N PHE A 35 1.13 -9.88 -1.90
CA PHE A 35 1.62 -11.14 -1.34
C PHE A 35 3.13 -11.11 -1.09
N ALA A 36 3.93 -10.69 -2.08
CA ALA A 36 5.38 -10.58 -1.94
C ALA A 36 5.77 -9.59 -0.83
N ASN A 37 5.13 -8.42 -0.79
CA ASN A 37 5.33 -7.42 0.25
C ASN A 37 5.01 -7.96 1.65
N HIS A 38 3.90 -8.68 1.81
CA HIS A 38 3.49 -9.29 3.06
C HIS A 38 4.50 -10.35 3.54
N TRP A 39 4.94 -11.23 2.63
CA TRP A 39 5.87 -12.30 2.96
C TRP A 39 7.25 -11.75 3.38
N VAL A 40 7.77 -10.76 2.65
CA VAL A 40 9.02 -10.09 3.00
C VAL A 40 8.92 -9.38 4.35
N ALA A 41 7.78 -8.72 4.65
CA ALA A 41 7.57 -8.13 5.96
C ALA A 41 7.69 -9.16 7.09
N ARG A 42 7.06 -10.33 6.94
CA ARG A 42 7.15 -11.42 7.92
C ARG A 42 8.58 -11.91 8.11
N ARG A 43 9.29 -12.16 7.00
CA ARG A 43 10.68 -12.62 7.02
C ARG A 43 11.61 -11.63 7.72
N CYS A 44 11.48 -10.34 7.43
CA CYS A 44 12.31 -9.32 8.09
C CYS A 44 12.01 -9.20 9.58
N VAL A 45 10.73 -9.23 9.99
CA VAL A 45 10.34 -9.17 11.42
C VAL A 45 10.85 -10.40 12.19
N GLU A 46 10.80 -11.59 11.59
CA GLU A 46 11.30 -12.82 12.19
C GLU A 46 12.80 -12.72 12.55
N PHE A 47 13.61 -12.13 11.68
CA PHE A 47 15.07 -12.01 11.88
C PHE A 47 15.48 -10.75 12.63
N TYR A 48 14.73 -9.67 12.45
CA TYR A 48 15.03 -8.33 12.95
C TYR A 48 13.79 -7.68 13.60
N PRO A 49 13.29 -8.24 14.72
CA PRO A 49 12.02 -7.83 15.31
C PRO A 49 12.01 -6.37 15.77
N GLY A 50 13.17 -5.79 16.13
CA GLY A 50 13.30 -4.40 16.57
C GLY A 50 13.93 -3.45 15.54
N GLN A 51 14.10 -3.84 14.27
CA GLN A 51 14.82 -3.03 13.27
C GLN A 51 14.17 -3.04 11.89
N THR A 52 12.96 -3.60 11.76
CA THR A 52 12.31 -3.75 10.47
C THR A 52 11.53 -2.49 10.09
N CYS A 53 11.74 -2.02 8.86
CA CYS A 53 10.89 -0.98 8.27
C CYS A 53 9.61 -1.61 7.72
N LEU A 54 8.47 -1.24 8.32
CA LEU A 54 7.14 -1.69 7.94
C LEU A 54 6.28 -0.50 7.50
N ARG A 55 5.13 -0.81 6.91
CA ARG A 55 4.10 0.16 6.52
C ARG A 55 2.76 -0.29 7.08
N ARG A 56 2.21 0.49 8.02
CA ARG A 56 0.91 0.25 8.64
C ARG A 56 -0.16 1.18 8.08
N HIS A 57 -1.41 0.81 8.32
CA HIS A 57 -2.56 1.65 8.05
C HIS A 57 -3.50 1.55 9.26
N PRO A 58 -3.47 2.54 10.18
CA PRO A 58 -4.33 2.50 11.36
C PRO A 58 -5.82 2.56 10.98
N PRO A 59 -6.70 1.97 11.79
CA PRO A 59 -8.13 2.09 11.56
C PRO A 59 -8.58 3.56 11.67
N PRO A 60 -9.54 3.99 10.85
CA PRO A 60 -10.23 5.28 11.00
C PRO A 60 -10.93 5.41 12.35
N ARG A 61 -11.01 6.65 12.86
CA ARG A 61 -11.81 6.94 14.05
C ARG A 61 -13.30 6.84 13.72
N PRO A 62 -14.13 6.26 14.60
CA PRO A 62 -15.57 6.14 14.38
C PRO A 62 -16.25 7.48 14.00
N GLU A 63 -15.83 8.59 14.65
CA GLU A 63 -16.39 9.92 14.40
C GLU A 63 -16.27 10.37 12.94
N PHE A 64 -15.21 9.96 12.23
CA PHE A 64 -14.99 10.34 10.83
C PHE A 64 -16.02 9.74 9.88
N PHE A 65 -16.74 8.70 10.28
CA PHE A 65 -17.80 8.12 9.48
C PHE A 65 -19.17 8.76 9.70
N ASP A 66 -19.35 9.59 10.72
CA ASP A 66 -20.70 10.04 11.11
C ASP A 66 -21.40 10.84 10.01
N GLU A 67 -20.65 11.71 9.32
CA GLU A 67 -21.17 12.47 8.19
C GLU A 67 -21.50 11.57 7.00
N VAL A 68 -20.60 10.63 6.68
CA VAL A 68 -20.82 9.68 5.57
C VAL A 68 -22.00 8.76 5.86
N LYS A 69 -22.13 8.26 7.10
CA LYS A 69 -23.29 7.46 7.54
C LYS A 69 -24.60 8.22 7.33
N ARG A 70 -24.68 9.50 7.71
CA ARG A 70 -25.87 10.34 7.46
C ARG A 70 -26.16 10.51 5.97
N CYS A 71 -25.13 10.78 5.17
CA CYS A 71 -25.27 10.94 3.72
C CYS A 71 -25.79 9.66 3.05
N VAL A 72 -25.18 8.52 3.38
CA VAL A 72 -25.56 7.20 2.84
C VAL A 72 -26.97 6.79 3.28
N ALA A 73 -27.34 7.08 4.52
CA ALA A 73 -28.69 6.84 5.04
C ALA A 73 -29.77 7.65 4.31
N SER A 74 -29.47 8.86 3.84
CA SER A 74 -30.42 9.67 3.05
C SER A 74 -30.81 9.03 1.71
N ARG A 75 -30.00 8.08 1.22
CA ARG A 75 -30.26 7.26 0.02
C ARG A 75 -30.81 5.86 0.36
N GLY A 76 -31.16 5.61 1.62
CA GLY A 76 -31.75 4.34 2.07
C GLY A 76 -30.74 3.20 2.30
N PHE A 77 -29.44 3.50 2.31
CA PHE A 77 -28.39 2.52 2.56
C PHE A 77 -27.88 2.57 4.00
N ILE A 78 -27.38 1.44 4.51
CA ILE A 78 -26.80 1.33 5.85
C ILE A 78 -25.31 1.04 5.71
N LEU A 79 -24.47 1.87 6.35
CA LEU A 79 -23.01 1.70 6.37
C LEU A 79 -22.57 1.16 7.74
N GLU A 80 -21.98 -0.04 7.76
CA GLU A 80 -21.55 -0.72 9.00
C GLU A 80 -20.05 -0.53 9.25
N THR A 81 -19.68 0.27 10.25
CA THR A 81 -18.28 0.68 10.47
C THR A 81 -17.58 -0.07 11.62
N ASN A 82 -18.17 -1.17 12.10
CA ASN A 82 -17.70 -1.90 13.29
C ASN A 82 -16.39 -2.67 13.04
N SER A 83 -16.20 -3.15 11.81
CA SER A 83 -14.98 -3.84 11.37
C SER A 83 -14.70 -3.54 9.91
N ASN A 84 -13.48 -3.84 9.45
CA ASN A 84 -13.15 -3.74 8.03
C ASN A 84 -14.07 -4.63 7.16
N LEU A 85 -14.37 -5.84 7.64
CA LEU A 85 -15.24 -6.79 6.93
C LEU A 85 -16.70 -6.31 6.86
N SER A 86 -17.27 -5.80 7.96
CA SER A 86 -18.64 -5.25 7.94
C SER A 86 -18.75 -4.03 7.03
N LEU A 87 -17.71 -3.19 7.00
CA LEU A 87 -17.66 -2.04 6.11
C LEU A 87 -17.62 -2.45 4.64
N SER A 88 -16.77 -3.41 4.29
CA SER A 88 -16.70 -3.95 2.93
C SER A 88 -18.04 -4.56 2.49
N ASN A 89 -18.67 -5.35 3.36
CA ASN A 89 -19.95 -5.99 3.06
C ASN A 89 -21.09 -4.98 2.88
N SER A 90 -21.18 -3.95 3.74
CA SER A 90 -22.20 -2.91 3.62
C SER A 90 -21.98 -2.05 2.36
N LEU A 91 -20.73 -1.74 2.00
CA LEU A 91 -20.40 -1.07 0.74
C LEU A 91 -20.78 -1.90 -0.49
N ASN A 92 -20.60 -3.21 -0.46
CA ASN A 92 -21.00 -4.09 -1.57
C ASN A 92 -22.53 -4.14 -1.76
N LYS A 93 -23.29 -3.91 -0.68
CA LYS A 93 -24.77 -3.87 -0.71
C LYS A 93 -25.34 -2.50 -1.09
N ALA A 94 -24.54 -1.43 -1.00
CA ALA A 94 -24.96 -0.06 -1.31
C ALA A 94 -25.02 0.21 -2.83
N VAL A 95 -25.87 -0.53 -3.53
CA VAL A 95 -26.05 -0.44 -4.99
C VAL A 95 -27.46 0.10 -5.28
N ASP A 96 -27.53 1.22 -6.00
CA ASP A 96 -28.78 1.78 -6.49
C ASP A 96 -29.09 1.19 -7.88
N PRO A 97 -30.23 0.48 -8.08
CA PRO A 97 -30.60 -0.07 -9.37
C PRO A 97 -30.80 0.98 -10.47
N ASN A 98 -31.10 2.23 -10.10
CA ASN A 98 -31.36 3.31 -11.03
C ASN A 98 -30.10 4.13 -11.37
N ASP A 99 -29.06 4.05 -10.53
CA ASP A 99 -27.83 4.83 -10.69
C ASP A 99 -26.59 4.04 -10.23
N PRO A 100 -25.89 3.38 -11.17
CA PRO A 100 -24.67 2.64 -10.89
C PRO A 100 -23.53 3.48 -10.29
N GLU A 101 -23.55 4.80 -10.45
CA GLU A 101 -22.48 5.68 -9.96
C GLU A 101 -22.55 5.91 -8.45
N VAL A 102 -23.72 5.71 -7.83
CA VAL A 102 -23.92 5.90 -6.38
C VAL A 102 -22.92 5.07 -5.58
N ASN A 103 -22.69 3.81 -5.95
CA ASN A 103 -21.75 2.95 -5.23
C ASN A 103 -20.32 3.50 -5.29
N LYS A 104 -19.91 4.03 -6.45
CA LYS A 104 -18.57 4.63 -6.63
C LYS A 104 -18.40 5.88 -5.77
N VAL A 105 -19.41 6.74 -5.74
CA VAL A 105 -19.41 7.97 -4.91
C VAL A 105 -19.34 7.61 -3.43
N VAL A 106 -20.14 6.64 -2.97
CA VAL A 106 -20.12 6.18 -1.57
C VAL A 106 -18.73 5.64 -1.19
N ARG A 107 -18.10 4.84 -2.06
CA ARG A 107 -16.73 4.33 -1.82
C ARG A 107 -15.70 5.45 -1.78
N GLN A 108 -15.82 6.48 -2.61
CA GLN A 108 -14.94 7.66 -2.59
C GLN A 108 -15.09 8.43 -1.27
N LEU A 109 -16.32 8.66 -0.82
CA LEU A 109 -16.59 9.33 0.47
C LEU A 109 -16.00 8.54 1.63
N VAL A 110 -16.22 7.22 1.66
CA VAL A 110 -15.60 6.34 2.68
C VAL A 110 -14.08 6.36 2.61
N THR A 111 -13.48 6.40 1.42
CA THR A 111 -12.01 6.49 1.29
C THR A 111 -11.47 7.76 1.93
N ARG A 112 -12.23 8.87 1.91
CA ARG A 112 -11.83 10.13 2.55
C ARG A 112 -11.90 10.10 4.08
N THR A 113 -12.63 9.16 4.67
CA THR A 113 -12.68 9.00 6.14
C THR A 113 -11.52 8.13 6.67
N MET A 114 -10.83 7.41 5.77
CA MET A 114 -9.69 6.56 6.13
C MET A 114 -8.49 7.38 6.57
N THR A 115 -7.67 6.79 7.45
CA THR A 115 -6.39 7.41 7.80
C THR A 115 -5.34 7.19 6.71
N ASN A 116 -4.24 7.93 6.77
CA ASN A 116 -3.12 7.68 5.88
C ASN A 116 -2.31 6.47 6.35
N ALA A 117 -1.82 5.67 5.39
CA ALA A 117 -0.82 4.64 5.67
C ALA A 117 0.55 5.28 5.95
N LEU A 118 1.28 4.74 6.92
CA LEU A 118 2.51 5.32 7.47
C LEU A 118 3.62 4.28 7.48
N TYR A 119 4.85 4.70 7.15
CA TYR A 119 6.04 3.90 7.44
C TYR A 119 6.40 4.02 8.92
N PHE A 120 6.94 2.95 9.49
CA PHE A 120 7.45 2.93 10.85
C PHE A 120 8.56 1.89 11.01
N SER A 121 9.36 2.02 12.07
CA SER A 121 10.33 1.01 12.49
C SER A 121 9.73 0.17 13.61
N THR A 122 9.89 -1.15 13.54
CA THR A 122 9.45 -2.05 14.63
C THR A 122 10.22 -1.85 15.93
N GLY A 123 11.37 -1.18 15.90
CA GLY A 123 12.12 -0.78 17.10
C GLY A 123 11.62 0.50 17.78
N SER A 124 10.57 1.14 17.24
CA SER A 124 10.02 2.35 17.83
C SER A 124 9.38 2.04 19.19
N SER A 125 9.84 2.70 20.25
CA SER A 125 9.43 2.43 21.64
C SER A 125 7.95 2.71 21.95
N ASN A 126 7.24 3.38 21.04
CA ASN A 126 5.86 3.81 21.19
C ASN A 126 4.85 2.94 20.45
N MET A 127 5.23 1.77 19.93
CA MET A 127 4.33 0.91 19.16
C MET A 127 4.29 -0.52 19.67
N THR A 128 3.08 -1.06 19.76
CA THR A 128 2.80 -2.46 20.11
C THR A 128 2.39 -3.26 18.88
N LEU A 129 2.47 -4.59 18.95
CA LEU A 129 2.28 -5.49 17.80
C LEU A 129 0.89 -5.36 17.16
N ASP A 130 -0.15 -5.10 17.97
CA ASP A 130 -1.52 -4.83 17.52
C ASP A 130 -1.63 -3.60 16.61
N GLN A 131 -0.68 -2.66 16.72
CA GLN A 131 -0.66 -1.42 15.94
C GLN A 131 0.08 -1.55 14.60
N PHE A 132 0.64 -2.73 14.28
CA PHE A 132 1.41 -2.94 13.05
C PHE A 132 0.51 -3.21 11.83
N SER A 133 -0.76 -3.51 12.09
CA SER A 133 -1.73 -3.93 11.08
C SER A 133 -1.97 -2.87 10.00
N HIS A 134 -2.31 -3.36 8.81
CA HIS A 134 -2.69 -2.55 7.67
C HIS A 134 -4.18 -2.69 7.41
N TYR A 135 -4.98 -1.80 8.01
CA TYR A 135 -6.46 -1.81 7.96
C TYR A 135 -7.00 -2.04 6.55
N GLY A 136 -6.60 -1.20 5.59
CA GLY A 136 -7.12 -1.28 4.21
C GLY A 136 -6.74 -2.55 3.42
N LEU A 137 -5.77 -3.34 3.88
CA LEU A 137 -5.38 -4.59 3.24
C LEU A 137 -5.78 -5.81 4.07
N ALA A 138 -6.34 -5.61 5.27
CA ALA A 138 -6.62 -6.66 6.24
C ALA A 138 -5.40 -7.59 6.53
N LEU A 139 -4.19 -7.01 6.60
CA LEU A 139 -2.95 -7.73 6.88
C LEU A 139 -2.33 -7.31 8.23
N ASN A 140 -1.77 -8.27 8.98
CA ASN A 140 -1.11 -7.99 10.26
C ASN A 140 0.28 -7.35 10.10
N LEU A 141 1.00 -7.71 9.03
CA LEU A 141 2.33 -7.18 8.71
C LEU A 141 2.36 -6.80 7.24
N TYR A 142 2.87 -5.63 6.93
CA TYR A 142 3.02 -5.18 5.56
C TYR A 142 4.23 -4.25 5.44
N THR A 143 4.90 -4.30 4.30
CA THR A 143 5.99 -3.37 3.97
C THR A 143 5.96 -3.09 2.47
N HIS A 144 6.84 -2.23 1.99
CA HIS A 144 7.08 -2.09 0.56
C HIS A 144 8.41 -2.72 0.18
N PHE A 145 8.38 -3.59 -0.82
CA PHE A 145 9.55 -4.31 -1.32
C PHE A 145 9.62 -4.30 -2.86
N THR A 146 8.47 -4.30 -3.54
CA THR A 146 8.36 -4.58 -4.98
C THR A 146 8.71 -3.40 -5.92
N SER A 147 9.23 -2.28 -5.43
CA SER A 147 9.59 -1.13 -6.29
C SER A 147 10.78 -0.30 -5.80
N PRO A 148 11.98 -0.90 -5.61
CA PRO A 148 13.17 -0.21 -5.09
C PRO A 148 13.69 0.92 -5.98
N ILE A 149 13.44 0.88 -7.29
CA ILE A 149 13.88 1.94 -8.23
C ILE A 149 13.23 3.29 -7.92
N ARG A 150 12.02 3.30 -7.34
CA ARG A 150 11.20 4.51 -7.16
C ARG A 150 10.78 4.79 -5.71
N ARG A 151 11.22 3.98 -4.75
CA ARG A 151 10.87 4.12 -3.32
C ARG A 151 12.05 3.72 -2.44
N TYR A 152 12.48 4.64 -1.58
CA TYR A 152 13.63 4.41 -0.70
C TYR A 152 13.33 3.38 0.42
N ALA A 153 12.08 3.31 0.90
CA ALA A 153 11.67 2.32 1.89
C ALA A 153 11.93 0.87 1.39
N ASP A 154 11.64 0.61 0.12
CA ASP A 154 11.95 -0.68 -0.51
C ASP A 154 13.46 -0.97 -0.47
N ILE A 155 14.34 0.01 -0.72
CA ILE A 155 15.80 -0.18 -0.62
C ILE A 155 16.22 -0.62 0.80
N ILE A 156 15.66 -0.01 1.84
CA ILE A 156 15.93 -0.39 3.24
C ILE A 156 15.51 -1.85 3.47
N VAL A 157 14.30 -2.22 3.04
CA VAL A 157 13.75 -3.57 3.18
C VAL A 157 14.55 -4.59 2.40
N HIS A 158 15.01 -4.27 1.18
CA HIS A 158 15.89 -5.13 0.38
C HIS A 158 17.18 -5.46 1.12
N ARG A 159 17.81 -4.46 1.76
CA ARG A 159 19.03 -4.67 2.57
C ARG A 159 18.77 -5.59 3.76
N LEU A 160 17.66 -5.37 4.48
CA LEU A 160 17.26 -6.22 5.60
C LEU A 160 16.97 -7.66 5.16
N LEU A 161 16.29 -7.84 4.02
CA LEU A 161 16.00 -9.16 3.48
C LEU A 161 17.29 -9.90 3.12
N LEU A 162 18.21 -9.26 2.39
CA LEU A 162 19.52 -9.85 2.06
C LEU A 162 20.33 -10.21 3.31
N ALA A 163 20.29 -9.36 4.34
CA ALA A 163 20.93 -9.64 5.62
C ALA A 163 20.30 -10.87 6.31
N SER A 164 18.96 -11.02 6.24
CA SER A 164 18.23 -12.18 6.79
C SER A 164 18.54 -13.51 6.07
N LEU A 165 19.11 -13.44 4.86
CA LEU A 165 19.54 -14.60 4.07
C LEU A 165 21.03 -14.91 4.27
N GLY A 166 21.77 -14.09 5.03
CA GLY A 166 23.21 -14.25 5.23
C GLY A 166 24.08 -13.75 4.07
N GLU A 167 23.49 -13.18 3.02
CA GLU A 167 24.20 -12.76 1.81
C GLU A 167 25.01 -11.47 1.99
N PHE A 168 24.74 -10.69 3.04
CA PHE A 168 25.47 -9.43 3.30
C PHE A 168 26.96 -9.65 3.64
N ARG A 169 27.32 -10.83 4.17
CA ARG A 169 28.74 -11.18 4.41
C ARG A 169 29.51 -11.38 3.10
N SER A 170 28.85 -11.74 2.00
CA SER A 170 29.48 -11.91 0.68
C SER A 170 29.92 -10.56 0.09
N ILE A 171 29.04 -9.55 0.10
CA ILE A 171 29.30 -8.25 -0.54
C ILE A 171 30.38 -7.44 0.18
N ALA A 172 30.39 -7.43 1.51
CA ALA A 172 31.44 -6.77 2.28
C ALA A 172 32.82 -7.41 2.02
N THR A 173 32.86 -8.74 1.87
CA THR A 173 34.07 -9.49 1.51
C THR A 173 34.52 -9.14 0.09
N THR A 174 33.60 -9.02 -0.87
CA THR A 174 33.91 -8.63 -2.25
C THR A 174 34.44 -7.19 -2.36
N GLN A 175 33.84 -6.24 -1.64
CA GLN A 175 34.32 -4.84 -1.64
C GLN A 175 35.67 -4.68 -0.94
N MET A 176 35.91 -5.38 0.17
CA MET A 176 37.23 -5.43 0.83
C MET A 176 38.29 -6.04 -0.08
N ASN A 177 37.97 -7.14 -0.78
CA ASN A 177 38.88 -7.78 -1.73
C ASN A 177 39.18 -6.90 -2.96
N LEU A 178 38.20 -6.12 -3.44
CA LEU A 178 38.40 -5.15 -4.52
C LEU A 178 39.29 -3.99 -4.09
N LEU A 179 39.09 -3.45 -2.88
CA LEU A 179 39.96 -2.41 -2.32
C LEU A 179 41.39 -2.91 -2.11
N GLN A 180 41.58 -4.12 -1.59
CA GLN A 180 42.91 -4.74 -1.48
C GLN A 180 43.60 -4.97 -2.83
N ARG A 181 42.84 -5.25 -3.89
CA ARG A 181 43.38 -5.38 -5.26
C ARG A 181 43.68 -4.05 -5.95
N LEU A 182 43.11 -2.94 -5.49
CA LEU A 182 43.39 -1.60 -6.01
C LEU A 182 44.50 -0.89 -5.24
N LEU A 183 44.85 -1.40 -4.06
CA LEU A 183 45.90 -0.86 -3.18
C LEU A 183 47.23 -1.64 -3.26
N ASN A 184 47.27 -2.73 -4.03
CA ASN A 184 48.46 -3.47 -4.44
C ASN A 184 48.64 -3.36 -5.95
#